data_AF-A0A817NBZ5-F1
#
_entry.id   AF-A0A817NBZ5-F1
#
_cell.length_a   1.000
_cell.length_b   1.000
_cell.length_c   1.000
_cell.angle_alpha   90.00
_cell.angle_beta   90.00
_cell.angle_gamma   90.00
#
_symmetry.space_group_name_H-M   'P 1'
#
loop_
_entity.id
_entity.type
_entity.pdbx_description
1 polymer ?
#
loop_
_entity_poly.entity_id
_entity_poly.type
_entity_poly.pdbx_seq_one_letter_code
_entity_poly.pdbx_strand_id
1 'polypeptide(L)'
;MDTAASERSSETTPLSRENTEKSIIPIHTVSQTFGTTYFLVSALLASIIPIIQLSIGLYFKGMCPIDQRIPTYMIVAGSCGLALAGLTIFLAITFKCLIADSTAMNIVGSCGVCLNVLATVLISIFLFIWFIFGCVWVFNIRSEVQFKDKSSGNYCNAVLYEATFVLLIISIIWAFLQCCFSCFRQCCSTGRD
;
A
#
# COMPACT_ATOMS: atom_id res chain seq x y z
N MET A 1 12.99 -14.96 75.72
CA MET A 1 12.13 -15.32 74.58
C MET A 1 10.74 -14.87 74.99
N ASP A 2 10.35 -13.62 74.86
CA ASP A 2 10.73 -12.60 73.88
C ASP A 2 11.10 -11.26 74.54
N THR A 3 12.10 -10.59 73.96
CA THR A 3 12.78 -9.42 74.52
C THR A 3 12.54 -8.21 73.61
N ALA A 4 12.21 -7.04 74.22
CA ALA A 4 12.60 -5.68 73.82
C ALA A 4 12.13 -5.16 72.42
N ALA A 5 12.04 -3.87 72.10
CA ALA A 5 12.11 -2.56 72.75
C ALA A 5 11.71 -1.56 71.64
N SER A 6 10.88 -0.55 71.93
CA SER A 6 11.25 0.89 71.91
C SER A 6 12.26 1.33 70.82
N GLU A 7 11.85 2.21 69.90
CA GLU A 7 12.55 3.50 69.65
C GLU A 7 11.79 4.45 68.70
N ARG A 8 12.05 5.75 68.89
CA ARG A 8 11.49 6.95 68.27
C ARG A 8 12.66 7.73 67.63
N SER A 9 12.57 8.13 66.35
CA SER A 9 13.30 9.26 65.70
C SER A 9 13.05 9.21 64.17
N SER A 10 12.43 10.21 63.52
CA SER A 10 13.00 11.46 62.96
C SER A 10 13.99 11.29 61.78
N GLU A 11 13.78 12.10 60.72
CA GLU A 11 14.60 12.31 59.49
C GLU A 11 14.58 11.16 58.46
N THR A 12 14.51 11.33 57.14
CA THR A 12 14.82 12.46 56.23
C THR A 12 14.09 12.25 54.89
N THR A 13 13.77 13.35 54.21
CA THR A 13 13.27 13.50 52.83
C THR A 13 13.93 12.56 51.78
N PRO A 14 13.20 12.14 50.72
CA PRO A 14 13.78 12.26 49.38
C PRO A 14 12.78 12.83 48.37
N LEU A 15 12.80 14.16 48.29
CA LEU A 15 12.40 14.96 47.14
C LEU A 15 13.47 14.76 46.05
N SER A 16 13.47 13.62 45.34
CA SER A 16 14.27 13.40 44.11
C SER A 16 14.02 12.03 43.45
N ARG A 17 12.76 11.67 43.18
CA ARG A 17 12.45 10.60 42.20
C ARG A 17 11.37 10.99 41.19
N GLU A 18 11.10 12.28 41.03
CA GLU A 18 10.11 12.81 40.07
C GLU A 18 10.76 13.27 38.76
N ASN A 19 11.94 12.77 38.39
CA ASN A 19 12.66 13.25 37.18
C ASN A 19 13.30 12.12 36.34
N THR A 20 12.72 10.92 36.34
CA THR A 20 13.10 9.89 35.36
C THR A 20 11.93 8.98 34.98
N GLU A 21 10.70 9.49 35.00
CA GLU A 21 9.67 8.95 34.11
C GLU A 21 9.93 9.56 32.73
N LYS A 22 11.01 9.09 32.10
CA LYS A 22 11.17 9.24 30.66
C LYS A 22 9.89 8.61 30.10
N SER A 23 9.04 9.46 29.53
CA SER A 23 7.87 9.08 28.74
C SER A 23 8.36 8.20 27.58
N ILE A 24 8.69 6.95 27.86
CA ILE A 24 8.95 5.90 26.89
C ILE A 24 7.57 5.57 26.36
N ILE A 25 7.15 6.32 25.34
CA ILE A 25 6.03 5.91 24.51
C ILE A 25 6.31 4.45 24.14
N PRO A 26 5.39 3.51 24.42
CA PRO A 26 5.66 2.11 24.14
C PRO A 26 6.02 2.00 22.66
N ILE A 27 7.18 1.43 22.34
CA ILE A 27 7.62 1.20 20.95
C ILE A 27 6.51 0.49 20.14
N HIS A 28 5.68 -0.30 20.83
CA HIS A 28 4.47 -0.94 20.30
C HIS A 28 3.41 0.04 19.82
N THR A 29 3.07 1.07 20.61
CA THR A 29 2.10 2.12 20.24
C THR A 29 2.61 2.93 19.06
N VAL A 30 3.90 3.29 19.06
CA VAL A 30 4.54 4.02 17.95
C VAL A 30 4.52 3.19 16.66
N SER A 31 4.90 1.90 16.72
CA SER A 31 4.86 0.97 15.57
C SER A 31 3.44 0.72 15.06
N GLN A 32 2.44 0.70 15.95
CA GLN A 32 1.03 0.56 15.57
C GLN A 32 0.51 1.83 14.88
N THR A 33 0.84 3.03 15.39
CA THR A 33 0.42 4.30 14.77
C THR A 33 1.00 4.49 13.37
N PHE A 34 2.32 4.28 13.19
CA PHE A 34 2.94 4.36 11.87
C PHE A 34 2.34 3.35 10.89
N GLY A 35 1.97 2.17 11.39
CA GLY A 35 1.28 1.14 10.63
C GLY A 35 -0.08 1.53 10.10
N THR A 36 -0.92 2.08 10.97
CA THR A 36 -2.29 2.47 10.60
C THR A 36 -2.26 3.66 9.65
N THR A 37 -1.43 4.67 9.89
CA THR A 37 -1.30 5.82 8.99
C THR A 37 -0.80 5.40 7.61
N TYR A 38 0.24 4.57 7.54
CA TYR A 38 0.76 4.03 6.28
C TYR A 38 -0.31 3.26 5.51
N PHE A 39 -1.06 2.39 6.20
CA PHE A 39 -2.15 1.62 5.60
C PHE A 39 -3.25 2.53 5.03
N LEU A 40 -3.67 3.56 5.77
CA LEU A 40 -4.68 4.52 5.29
C LEU A 40 -4.21 5.27 4.04
N VAL A 41 -2.97 5.78 4.06
CA VAL A 41 -2.37 6.46 2.89
C VAL A 41 -2.28 5.50 1.70
N SER A 42 -1.89 4.25 1.93
CA SER A 42 -1.81 3.23 0.88
C SER A 42 -3.15 2.95 0.23
N ALA A 43 -4.22 2.83 1.02
CA ALA A 43 -5.55 2.57 0.51
C ALA A 43 -6.10 3.75 -0.31
N LEU A 44 -5.84 4.98 0.15
CA LEU A 44 -6.20 6.20 -0.59
C LEU A 44 -5.48 6.27 -1.93
N LEU A 45 -4.17 6.06 -1.96
CA LEU A 45 -3.40 6.07 -3.21
C LEU A 45 -3.81 4.93 -4.14
N ALA A 46 -4.04 3.73 -3.61
CA ALA A 46 -4.50 2.56 -4.37
C ALA A 46 -5.89 2.73 -5.00
N SER A 47 -6.68 3.72 -4.57
CA SER A 47 -7.97 4.04 -5.19
C SER A 47 -7.86 5.21 -6.17
N ILE A 48 -7.13 6.27 -5.83
CA ILE A 48 -7.02 7.47 -6.68
C ILE A 48 -6.17 7.19 -7.93
N ILE A 49 -5.03 6.49 -7.78
CA ILE A 49 -4.10 6.25 -8.89
C ILE A 49 -4.77 5.48 -10.04
N PRO A 50 -5.49 4.36 -9.81
CA PRO A 50 -6.15 3.63 -10.89
C PRO A 50 -7.20 4.44 -11.65
N ILE A 51 -7.90 5.36 -10.97
CA ILE A 51 -8.89 6.26 -11.60
C ILE A 51 -8.20 7.21 -12.57
N ILE A 52 -7.06 7.77 -12.15
CA ILE A 52 -6.25 8.66 -13.00
C ILE A 52 -5.70 7.90 -14.21
N GLN A 53 -5.15 6.70 -13.99
CA GLN A 53 -4.65 5.83 -15.08
C GLN A 53 -5.75 5.52 -16.09
N LEU A 54 -6.93 5.12 -15.63
CA LEU A 54 -8.05 4.80 -16.49
C LEU A 54 -8.52 6.04 -17.28
N SER A 55 -8.67 7.19 -16.60
CA SER A 55 -9.12 8.44 -17.22
C SER A 55 -8.17 8.93 -18.31
N ILE A 56 -6.86 9.00 -18.02
CA ILE A 56 -5.84 9.45 -18.98
C ILE A 56 -5.73 8.46 -20.14
N GLY A 57 -5.70 7.15 -19.84
CA GLY A 57 -5.61 6.11 -20.86
C GLY A 57 -6.78 6.12 -21.85
N LEU A 58 -8.01 6.34 -21.35
CA LEU A 58 -9.19 6.45 -22.20
C LEU A 58 -9.22 7.75 -23.01
N TYR A 59 -8.88 8.89 -22.40
CA TYR A 59 -8.94 10.21 -23.06
C TYR A 59 -7.90 10.36 -24.17
N PHE A 60 -6.66 9.92 -23.93
CA PHE A 60 -5.56 10.03 -24.89
C PHE A 60 -5.40 8.78 -25.76
N LYS A 61 -6.40 7.90 -25.80
CA LYS A 61 -6.38 6.69 -26.63
C LYS A 61 -6.19 7.08 -28.10
N GLY A 62 -5.12 6.56 -28.73
CA GLY A 62 -4.80 6.84 -30.12
C GLY A 62 -3.98 8.11 -30.36
N MET A 63 -3.64 8.89 -29.34
CA MET A 63 -2.79 10.09 -29.46
C MET A 63 -1.28 9.80 -29.29
N CYS A 64 -0.87 8.55 -29.51
CA CYS A 64 0.50 8.09 -29.39
C CYS A 64 0.80 7.05 -30.51
N PRO A 65 1.09 7.50 -31.74
CA PRO A 65 1.41 6.62 -32.86
C PRO A 65 2.70 5.81 -32.65
N ILE A 66 3.68 6.34 -31.91
CA ILE A 66 4.95 5.65 -31.65
C ILE A 66 4.75 4.30 -30.94
N ASP A 67 3.83 4.24 -29.98
CA ASP A 67 3.48 2.99 -29.31
C ASP A 67 2.04 3.03 -28.75
N GLN A 68 1.13 2.32 -29.41
CA GLN A 68 -0.27 2.20 -28.98
C GLN A 68 -0.45 1.34 -27.71
N ARG A 69 0.60 0.64 -27.25
CA ARG A 69 0.56 -0.18 -26.04
C ARG A 69 0.62 0.67 -24.77
N ILE A 70 1.16 1.89 -24.82
CA ILE A 70 1.21 2.82 -23.68
C ILE A 70 -0.18 3.20 -23.15
N PRO A 71 -1.12 3.72 -23.96
CA PRO A 71 -2.47 4.00 -23.47
C PRO A 71 -3.20 2.71 -23.05
N THR A 72 -2.93 1.59 -23.73
CA THR A 72 -3.51 0.29 -23.36
C THR A 72 -3.01 -0.18 -21.99
N TYR A 73 -1.73 0.03 -21.69
CA TYR A 73 -1.14 -0.24 -20.39
C TYR A 73 -1.89 0.50 -19.29
N MET A 74 -2.10 1.80 -19.46
CA MET A 74 -2.83 2.63 -18.49
C MET A 74 -4.26 2.15 -18.25
N ILE A 75 -4.99 1.80 -19.32
CA ILE A 75 -6.38 1.32 -19.21
C ILE A 75 -6.44 0.01 -18.42
N VAL A 76 -5.58 -0.96 -18.76
CA VAL A 76 -5.57 -2.28 -18.11
C VAL A 76 -5.07 -2.19 -16.67
N ALA A 77 -4.02 -1.41 -16.41
CA ALA A 77 -3.51 -1.19 -15.06
C ALA A 77 -4.56 -0.50 -14.17
N GLY A 78 -5.24 0.52 -14.71
CA GLY A 78 -6.31 1.23 -13.99
C GLY A 78 -7.53 0.35 -13.73
N SER A 79 -8.00 -0.41 -14.72
CA SER A 79 -9.18 -1.26 -14.56
C SER A 79 -8.93 -2.43 -13.60
N CYS A 80 -7.80 -3.13 -13.74
CA CYS A 80 -7.42 -4.21 -12.83
C CYS A 80 -7.11 -3.69 -11.42
N GLY A 81 -6.51 -2.49 -11.30
CA GLY A 81 -6.28 -1.83 -10.01
C GLY A 81 -7.59 -1.51 -9.28
N LEU A 82 -8.59 -0.96 -9.99
CA LEU A 82 -9.92 -0.72 -9.44
C LEU A 82 -10.63 -2.02 -9.05
N ALA A 83 -10.52 -3.07 -9.88
CA ALA A 83 -11.08 -4.38 -9.56
C ALA A 83 -10.45 -4.96 -8.28
N LEU A 84 -9.13 -4.84 -8.13
CA LEU A 84 -8.40 -5.26 -6.93
C LEU A 84 -8.85 -4.49 -5.68
N ALA A 85 -9.01 -3.16 -5.78
CA ALA A 85 -9.54 -2.33 -4.70
C ALA A 85 -10.97 -2.72 -4.33
N GLY A 86 -11.83 -2.99 -5.32
CA GLY A 86 -13.20 -3.47 -5.08
C GLY A 86 -13.25 -4.84 -4.39
N LEU A 87 -12.42 -5.79 -4.84
CA LEU A 87 -12.35 -7.14 -4.24
C LEU A 87 -11.87 -7.09 -2.80
N THR A 88 -10.86 -6.27 -2.50
CA THR A 88 -10.33 -6.11 -1.13
C THR A 88 -11.33 -5.42 -0.20
N ILE A 89 -12.06 -4.41 -0.68
CA ILE A 89 -13.15 -3.78 0.09
C ILE A 89 -14.27 -4.79 0.36
N PHE A 90 -14.68 -5.55 -0.66
CA PHE A 90 -15.70 -6.59 -0.51
C PHE A 90 -15.27 -7.62 0.53
N LEU A 91 -14.04 -8.13 0.45
CA LEU A 91 -13.48 -9.07 1.42
C LEU A 91 -13.48 -8.49 2.83
N ALA A 92 -13.08 -7.23 3.01
CA ALA A 92 -13.08 -6.57 4.31
C ALA A 92 -14.49 -6.42 4.90
N ILE A 93 -15.50 -6.12 4.08
CA ILE A 93 -16.91 -6.04 4.51
C ILE A 93 -17.40 -7.43 4.91
N THR A 94 -17.21 -8.44 4.05
CA THR A 94 -17.62 -9.82 4.33
C THR A 94 -16.99 -10.34 5.62
N PHE A 95 -15.69 -10.11 5.82
CA PHE A 95 -14.99 -10.55 7.03
C PHE A 95 -15.53 -9.88 8.29
N LYS A 96 -15.81 -8.57 8.24
CA LYS A 96 -16.43 -7.84 9.37
C LYS A 96 -17.84 -8.36 9.70
N CYS A 97 -18.65 -8.63 8.68
CA CYS A 97 -19.99 -9.20 8.87
C CYS A 97 -19.94 -10.61 9.47
N LEU A 98 -18.98 -11.44 9.05
CA LEU A 98 -18.80 -12.80 9.56
C LEU A 98 -18.36 -12.84 11.03
N ILE A 99 -17.55 -11.88 11.50
CA ILE A 99 -17.15 -11.80 12.91
C ILE A 99 -18.31 -11.30 13.79
N ALA A 100 -19.16 -10.42 13.26
CA ALA A 100 -20.30 -9.88 14.00
C ALA A 100 -21.41 -10.92 14.25
N ASP A 101 -21.48 -11.97 13.42
CA ASP A 101 -22.47 -13.05 13.55
C ASP A 101 -21.78 -14.41 13.67
N SER A 102 -21.48 -14.82 14.91
CA SER A 102 -20.75 -16.05 15.24
C SER A 102 -21.50 -17.36 14.90
N THR A 103 -22.73 -17.29 14.37
CA THR A 103 -23.63 -18.45 14.24
C THR A 103 -24.01 -18.79 12.80
N ALA A 104 -23.68 -17.96 11.81
CA ALA A 104 -23.98 -18.22 10.40
C ALA A 104 -22.81 -18.90 9.66
N MET A 105 -22.42 -20.10 10.10
CA MET A 105 -21.56 -20.97 9.29
C MET A 105 -22.35 -21.50 8.08
N ASN A 106 -22.36 -20.72 7.01
CA ASN A 106 -22.73 -21.21 5.69
C ASN A 106 -21.46 -21.49 4.88
N ILE A 107 -21.37 -22.71 4.34
CA ILE A 107 -20.33 -23.18 3.39
C ILE A 107 -20.12 -22.18 2.25
N VAL A 108 -21.18 -21.44 1.88
CA VAL A 108 -21.19 -20.38 0.86
C VAL A 108 -20.30 -19.18 1.22
N GLY A 109 -20.25 -18.78 2.50
CA GLY A 109 -19.41 -17.66 2.96
C GLY A 109 -17.91 -17.99 2.89
N SER A 110 -17.54 -19.21 3.27
CA SER A 110 -16.16 -19.70 3.19
C SER A 110 -15.67 -19.83 1.74
N CYS A 111 -16.49 -20.39 0.84
CA CYS A 111 -16.18 -20.49 -0.59
C CYS A 111 -16.02 -19.10 -1.24
N GLY A 112 -16.91 -18.15 -0.90
CA GLY A 112 -16.83 -16.77 -1.39
C GLY A 112 -15.55 -16.04 -0.97
N VAL A 113 -15.10 -16.23 0.27
CA VAL A 113 -13.84 -15.68 0.77
C VAL A 113 -12.65 -16.31 0.05
N CYS A 114 -12.60 -17.64 -0.08
CA CYS A 114 -11.53 -18.34 -0.80
C CYS A 114 -11.43 -17.92 -2.27
N LEU A 115 -12.55 -17.81 -2.98
CA LEU A 115 -12.59 -17.37 -4.37
C LEU A 115 -12.16 -15.91 -4.51
N ASN A 116 -12.57 -15.03 -3.60
CA ASN A 116 -12.15 -13.64 -3.60
C ASN A 116 -10.63 -13.54 -3.39
N VAL A 117 -10.08 -14.24 -2.39
CA VAL A 117 -8.63 -14.29 -2.14
C VAL A 117 -7.88 -14.83 -3.37
N LEU A 118 -8.38 -15.91 -3.98
CA LEU A 118 -7.77 -16.45 -5.20
C LEU A 118 -7.80 -15.42 -6.35
N ALA A 119 -8.92 -14.73 -6.56
CA ALA A 119 -9.04 -13.67 -7.56
C ALA A 119 -8.09 -12.50 -7.28
N THR A 120 -7.98 -12.06 -6.02
CA THR A 120 -7.02 -11.04 -5.59
C THR A 120 -5.58 -11.44 -5.93
N VAL A 121 -5.19 -12.68 -5.64
CA VAL A 121 -3.83 -13.18 -5.93
C VAL A 121 -3.59 -13.23 -7.44
N LEU A 122 -4.52 -13.77 -8.23
CA LEU A 122 -4.38 -13.86 -9.69
C LEU A 122 -4.28 -12.48 -10.34
N ILE A 123 -5.13 -11.53 -9.95
CA ILE A 123 -5.08 -10.15 -10.45
C ILE A 123 -3.77 -9.48 -10.04
N SER A 124 -3.26 -9.75 -8.82
CA SER A 124 -2.00 -9.19 -8.36
C SER A 124 -0.81 -9.70 -9.19
N ILE A 125 -0.76 -11.01 -9.49
CA ILE A 125 0.28 -11.59 -10.35
C ILE A 125 0.19 -11.00 -11.76
N PHE A 126 -1.02 -10.92 -12.32
CA PHE A 126 -1.25 -10.30 -13.62
C PHE A 126 -0.78 -8.84 -13.65
N LEU A 127 -1.14 -8.04 -12.65
CA LEU A 127 -0.72 -6.64 -12.52
C LEU A 127 0.79 -6.50 -12.38
N PHE A 128 1.45 -7.42 -11.67
CA PHE A 128 2.91 -7.42 -11.55
C PHE A 128 3.58 -7.65 -12.89
N ILE A 129 3.14 -8.66 -13.64
CA ILE A 129 3.65 -8.94 -15.00
C ILE A 129 3.36 -7.75 -15.93
N TRP A 130 2.14 -7.20 -15.88
CA TRP A 130 1.72 -6.06 -16.67
C TRP A 130 2.52 -4.79 -16.36
N PHE A 131 2.89 -4.59 -15.10
CA PHE A 131 3.76 -3.50 -14.66
C PHE A 131 5.15 -3.59 -15.30
N ILE A 132 5.74 -4.79 -15.39
CA ILE A 132 7.01 -4.99 -16.10
C ILE A 132 6.88 -4.63 -17.57
N PHE A 133 5.80 -5.05 -18.24
CA PHE A 133 5.54 -4.65 -19.62
C PHE A 133 5.42 -3.13 -19.77
N GLY A 134 4.70 -2.46 -18.87
CA GLY A 134 4.61 -1.00 -18.85
C GLY A 134 5.97 -0.32 -18.74
N CYS A 135 6.85 -0.82 -17.87
CA CYS A 135 8.23 -0.34 -17.78
C CYS A 135 8.96 -0.51 -19.12
N VAL A 136 8.95 -1.71 -19.68
CA VAL A 136 9.63 -2.01 -20.95
C VAL A 136 9.13 -1.09 -22.07
N TRP A 137 7.83 -0.92 -22.23
CA TRP A 137 7.25 -0.08 -23.29
C TRP A 137 7.65 1.39 -23.14
N VAL A 138 7.54 1.96 -21.94
CA VAL A 138 7.84 3.38 -21.71
C VAL A 138 9.34 3.67 -21.80
N PHE A 139 10.19 2.81 -21.24
CA PHE A 139 11.64 3.01 -21.27
C PHE A 139 12.23 2.75 -22.65
N ASN A 140 11.70 1.79 -23.42
CA ASN A 140 12.20 1.45 -24.75
C ASN A 140 12.08 2.62 -25.74
N ILE A 141 10.99 3.39 -25.69
CA ILE A 141 10.77 4.50 -26.64
C ILE A 141 11.33 5.85 -26.18
N ARG A 142 11.94 5.91 -24.98
CA ARG A 142 12.33 7.17 -24.33
C ARG A 142 13.30 8.01 -25.16
N SER A 143 14.20 7.38 -25.91
CA SER A 143 15.18 8.07 -26.77
C SER A 143 14.59 8.61 -28.07
N GLU A 144 13.44 8.08 -28.50
CA GLU A 144 12.88 8.33 -29.83
C GLU A 144 11.62 9.21 -29.79
N VAL A 145 10.95 9.30 -28.63
CA VAL A 145 9.69 10.02 -28.46
C VAL A 145 9.81 11.53 -28.74
N GLN A 146 8.84 12.07 -29.47
CA GLN A 146 8.70 13.49 -29.78
C GLN A 146 7.33 14.02 -29.35
N PHE A 147 7.28 15.26 -28.84
CA PHE A 147 6.05 15.87 -28.31
C PHE A 147 5.49 17.03 -29.15
N LYS A 148 6.20 17.43 -30.21
CA LYS A 148 5.89 18.66 -30.97
C LYS A 148 5.09 18.41 -32.24
N ASP A 149 5.55 17.47 -33.07
CA ASP A 149 4.96 17.21 -34.38
C ASP A 149 3.99 16.03 -34.33
N LYS A 150 2.68 16.30 -34.42
CA LYS A 150 1.62 15.29 -34.40
C LYS A 150 1.61 14.37 -35.62
N SER A 151 2.23 14.79 -36.74
CA SER A 151 2.28 14.01 -37.98
C SER A 151 3.45 13.01 -38.00
N SER A 152 4.38 13.13 -37.06
CA SER A 152 5.52 12.22 -36.96
C SER A 152 5.07 10.85 -36.43
N GLY A 153 5.62 9.77 -37.00
CA GLY A 153 5.46 8.42 -36.46
C GLY A 153 5.99 8.27 -35.03
N ASN A 154 6.93 9.13 -34.63
CA ASN A 154 7.55 9.12 -33.30
C ASN A 154 6.83 10.05 -32.30
N TYR A 155 5.67 10.58 -32.68
CA TYR A 155 4.89 11.45 -31.81
C TYR A 155 4.25 10.66 -30.66
N CYS A 156 4.22 11.27 -29.48
CA CYS A 156 3.32 10.88 -28.41
C CYS A 156 2.81 12.12 -27.69
N ASN A 157 1.56 12.09 -27.21
CA ASN A 157 1.05 13.17 -26.38
C ASN A 157 1.86 13.27 -25.07
N ALA A 158 2.38 14.48 -24.77
CA ALA A 158 3.19 14.72 -23.59
C ALA A 158 2.47 14.35 -22.29
N VAL A 159 1.18 14.67 -22.14
CA VAL A 159 0.41 14.34 -20.94
C VAL A 159 0.34 12.84 -20.74
N LEU A 160 0.07 12.08 -21.80
CA LEU A 160 -0.01 10.62 -21.73
C LEU A 160 1.35 9.99 -21.37
N TYR A 161 2.42 10.40 -22.06
CA TYR A 161 3.75 9.84 -21.83
C TYR A 161 4.27 10.17 -20.44
N GLU A 162 4.26 11.46 -20.07
CA GLU A 162 4.76 11.94 -18.77
C GLU A 162 3.94 11.36 -17.61
N ALA A 163 2.60 11.32 -17.74
CA ALA A 163 1.78 10.68 -16.71
C ALA A 163 2.11 9.19 -16.57
N THR A 164 2.32 8.46 -17.68
CA THR A 164 2.67 7.03 -17.60
C THR A 164 4.04 6.85 -16.95
N PHE A 165 5.02 7.66 -17.35
CA PHE A 165 6.35 7.64 -16.77
C PHE A 165 6.34 7.93 -15.27
N VAL A 166 5.70 9.03 -14.85
CA VAL A 166 5.60 9.41 -13.43
C VAL A 166 4.88 8.34 -12.62
N LEU A 167 3.77 7.79 -13.12
CA LEU A 167 3.03 6.75 -12.42
C LEU A 167 3.84 5.45 -12.27
N LEU A 168 4.63 5.07 -13.27
CA LEU A 168 5.57 3.95 -13.16
C LEU A 168 6.60 4.20 -12.06
N ILE A 169 7.23 5.38 -12.03
CA ILE A 169 8.21 5.74 -10.99
C ILE A 169 7.56 5.73 -9.59
N ILE A 170 6.36 6.29 -9.45
CA ILE A 170 5.59 6.25 -8.20
C ILE A 170 5.34 4.80 -7.78
N SER A 171 4.93 3.92 -8.70
CA SER A 171 4.72 2.50 -8.40
C SER A 171 6.01 1.79 -7.94
N ILE A 172 7.17 2.10 -8.52
CA ILE A 172 8.47 1.56 -8.08
C ILE A 172 8.79 2.01 -6.66
N ILE A 173 8.67 3.31 -6.38
CA ILE A 173 8.93 3.88 -5.05
C ILE A 173 7.98 3.24 -4.04
N TRP A 174 6.70 3.14 -4.39
CA TRP A 174 5.68 2.51 -3.55
C TRP A 174 6.02 1.05 -3.22
N ALA A 175 6.40 0.26 -4.23
CA ALA A 175 6.81 -1.13 -4.03
C ALA A 175 8.04 -1.25 -3.13
N PHE A 176 9.02 -0.37 -3.30
CA PHE A 176 10.20 -0.32 -2.44
C PHE A 176 9.85 0.02 -0.99
N LEU A 177 9.03 1.04 -0.76
CA LEU A 177 8.56 1.44 0.57
C LEU A 177 7.78 0.30 1.26
N GLN A 178 6.90 -0.38 0.53
CA GLN A 178 6.15 -1.54 1.03
C GLN A 178 7.07 -2.67 1.47
N CYS A 179 8.11 -2.95 0.68
CA CYS A 179 9.11 -3.97 0.99
C CYS A 179 9.89 -3.60 2.25
N CYS A 180 10.45 -2.38 2.31
CA CYS A 180 11.18 -1.88 3.48
C CYS A 180 10.34 -1.93 4.75
N PHE A 181 9.08 -1.52 4.67
CA PHE A 181 8.18 -1.50 5.82
C PHE A 181 7.83 -2.92 6.31
N SER A 182 7.67 -3.87 5.37
CA SER A 182 7.41 -5.27 5.69
C SER A 182 8.63 -5.92 6.36
N CYS A 183 9.84 -5.68 5.84
CA CYS A 183 11.08 -6.15 6.44
C CYS A 183 11.30 -5.56 7.83
N PHE A 184 11.09 -4.25 8.00
CA PHE A 184 11.21 -3.60 9.31
C PHE A 184 10.30 -4.25 10.36
N ARG A 185 9.04 -4.54 10.00
CA ARG A 185 8.10 -5.23 10.88
C ARG A 185 8.55 -6.63 11.28
N GLN A 186 9.05 -7.41 10.32
CA GLN A 186 9.54 -8.77 10.57
C GLN A 186 10.80 -8.77 11.47
N CYS A 187 11.71 -7.82 11.25
CA CYS A 187 12.89 -7.67 12.10
C CYS A 187 12.51 -7.26 13.54
N CYS A 188 11.59 -6.31 13.70
CA CYS A 188 11.12 -5.89 15.02
C CYS A 188 10.26 -6.94 15.73
N SER A 189 9.61 -7.86 15.02
CA SER A 189 8.87 -8.97 15.64
C SER A 189 9.80 -10.07 16.15
N THR A 190 10.89 -10.36 15.42
CA THR A 190 11.80 -11.47 15.72
C THR A 190 12.77 -11.14 16.86
N GLY A 191 13.19 -9.88 17.02
CA GLY A 191 14.07 -9.46 18.13
C GLY A 191 13.40 -9.43 19.51
N ARG A 192 12.25 -10.08 19.67
CA ARG A 192 11.47 -10.16 20.92
C ARG A 192 11.54 -11.55 21.57
N ASP A 193 11.98 -12.58 20.84
CA ASP A 193 12.20 -13.93 21.36
C ASP A 193 13.67 -14.10 21.78
#